data_AF-A0A8K0LQE1-F1
#
_entry.id   AF-A0A8K0LQE1-F1
#
_cell.length_a   1.000
_cell.length_b   1.000
_cell.length_c   1.000
_cell.angle_alpha   90.00
_cell.angle_beta   90.00
_cell.angle_gamma   90.00
#
_symmetry.space_group_name_H-M   'P 1'
#
loop_
_entity.id
_entity.type
_entity.pdbx_description
1 polymer ?
#
loop_
_entity_poly.entity_id
_entity_poly.type
_entity_poly.pdbx_seq_one_letter_code
_entity_poly.pdbx_strand_id
1 'polypeptide(L)'
;MAAPRQPTTHSSSRHASAPKPPPAAAPKPPPAAASGPPGPSAPPQAPPPPSREAVKVWKGIFDGGPYTALKMVQYIVQASGKTTAQFVAEPVKTTKGVTDQKIATRSINEMAPIWAYKTGRCTSFAVKAVYQLGQYMGQDKKPIYNFAIYDLEGHRIARCLQTATVIDSSSTIPGGAFVLPEGYWQKFEETAASWKFKSSESSFERDGNVSGKVARSSGALSHEAAMIMCLNGVESSIKYSIPTLFRSVTPNGMAQYHGLITWIPHRGCIDLVPDMKYRKRKFVIQWAKPDHKGRVDENNRGSENDLAICIAAIEDFVKVHGGPYGPAQWAADDINAFSDEMLAAAVGMWGFPKLNNFLHAE
;
A
#
# COMPACT_ATOMS: atom_id res chain seq x y z
N MET A 1 -14.69 19.31 -49.84
CA MET A 1 -16.11 19.70 -49.67
C MET A 1 -16.21 20.52 -48.39
N ALA A 2 -16.08 21.83 -48.54
CA ALA A 2 -16.17 22.82 -47.48
C ALA A 2 -16.96 23.99 -48.08
N ALA A 3 -18.02 24.42 -47.39
CA ALA A 3 -18.68 25.68 -47.68
C ALA A 3 -19.10 26.35 -46.36
N PRO A 4 -18.85 27.65 -46.20
CA PRO A 4 -18.97 28.36 -44.93
C PRO A 4 -20.38 28.95 -44.75
N ARG A 5 -20.83 29.06 -43.48
CA ARG A 5 -22.03 29.82 -43.13
C ARG A 5 -21.65 31.25 -42.77
N GLN A 6 -22.19 32.21 -43.54
CA GLN A 6 -22.24 33.63 -43.20
C GLN A 6 -23.48 33.96 -42.34
N PRO A 7 -23.46 35.08 -41.59
CA PRO A 7 -24.48 35.43 -40.61
C PRO A 7 -25.61 36.27 -41.20
N THR A 8 -26.82 36.12 -40.67
CA THR A 8 -27.93 37.04 -40.92
C THR A 8 -28.45 37.61 -39.60
N THR A 9 -28.35 38.93 -39.49
CA THR A 9 -29.06 39.77 -38.54
C THR A 9 -30.46 40.03 -39.09
N HIS A 10 -31.51 39.94 -38.27
CA HIS A 10 -32.73 40.71 -38.49
C HIS A 10 -33.39 41.09 -37.16
N SER A 11 -33.45 42.40 -36.99
CA SER A 11 -34.29 43.17 -36.08
C SER A 11 -35.77 42.99 -36.43
N SER A 12 -36.66 42.87 -35.43
CA SER A 12 -37.97 43.50 -35.53
C SER A 12 -38.66 43.73 -34.17
N SER A 13 -38.87 45.02 -33.90
CA SER A 13 -40.09 45.68 -33.39
C SER A 13 -40.97 45.04 -32.30
N ARG A 14 -41.04 45.83 -31.22
CA ARG A 14 -41.99 45.89 -30.09
C ARG A 14 -43.47 45.74 -30.46
N HIS A 15 -44.22 45.07 -29.59
CA HIS A 15 -45.55 45.54 -29.17
C HIS A 15 -45.65 45.47 -27.65
N ALA A 16 -45.95 46.62 -27.04
CA ALA A 16 -46.18 46.79 -25.62
C ALA A 16 -47.63 46.41 -25.29
N SER A 17 -47.83 45.56 -24.29
CA SER A 17 -49.14 45.32 -23.67
C SER A 17 -49.09 45.79 -22.22
N ALA A 18 -50.08 46.59 -21.83
CA ALA A 18 -50.19 47.19 -20.52
C ALA A 18 -50.30 46.14 -19.39
N PRO A 19 -49.70 46.38 -18.21
CA PRO A 19 -49.71 45.45 -17.10
C PRO A 19 -51.09 45.36 -16.44
N LYS A 20 -51.53 44.12 -16.20
CA LYS A 20 -52.72 43.74 -15.44
C LYS A 20 -52.49 44.06 -13.95
N PRO A 21 -53.48 44.60 -13.22
CA PRO A 21 -53.33 44.90 -11.79
C PRO A 21 -53.12 43.61 -10.96
N PRO A 22 -52.28 43.64 -9.91
CA PRO A 22 -52.04 42.50 -9.05
C PRO A 22 -53.25 42.20 -8.14
N PRO A 23 -53.52 40.92 -7.84
CA PRO A 23 -54.57 40.53 -6.90
C PRO A 23 -54.22 40.95 -5.46
N ALA A 24 -55.27 41.26 -4.68
CA ALA A 24 -55.18 41.70 -3.29
C ALA A 24 -54.43 40.68 -2.40
N ALA A 25 -53.55 41.19 -1.54
CA ALA A 25 -52.74 40.40 -0.63
C ALA A 25 -53.59 39.75 0.47
N ALA A 26 -53.44 38.44 0.64
CA ALA A 26 -53.93 37.71 1.80
C ALA A 26 -53.14 38.11 3.07
N PRO A 27 -53.77 38.12 4.26
CA PRO A 27 -53.12 38.51 5.50
C PRO A 27 -51.96 37.57 5.87
N LYS A 28 -50.82 38.15 6.24
CA LYS A 28 -49.61 37.42 6.69
C LYS A 28 -49.88 36.69 8.02
N PRO A 29 -49.44 35.43 8.17
CA PRO A 29 -49.41 34.77 9.46
C PRO A 29 -48.39 35.46 10.39
N PRO A 30 -48.58 35.40 11.72
CA PRO A 30 -47.67 36.01 12.68
C PRO A 30 -46.28 35.38 12.60
N PRO A 31 -45.21 36.16 12.88
CA PRO A 31 -43.84 35.68 12.81
C PRO A 31 -43.62 34.54 13.80
N ALA A 32 -43.05 33.44 13.30
CA ALA A 32 -42.58 32.35 14.14
C ALA A 32 -41.57 32.90 15.16
N ALA A 33 -41.72 32.51 16.43
CA ALA A 33 -40.78 32.84 17.49
C ALA A 33 -39.36 32.48 17.04
N ALA A 34 -38.47 33.47 17.09
CA ALA A 34 -37.07 33.28 16.75
C ALA A 34 -36.47 32.21 17.67
N SER A 35 -36.23 31.02 17.11
CA SER A 35 -35.35 30.04 17.70
C SER A 35 -34.00 30.73 17.91
N GLY A 36 -33.61 30.90 19.18
CA GLY A 36 -32.34 31.51 19.55
C GLY A 36 -31.15 30.86 18.82
N PRO A 37 -30.03 31.59 18.68
CA PRO A 37 -28.85 31.05 18.02
C PRO A 37 -28.49 29.69 18.67
N PRO A 38 -28.21 28.66 17.86
CA PRO A 38 -27.76 27.38 18.40
C PRO A 38 -26.58 27.66 19.33
N GLY A 39 -26.73 27.27 20.59
CA GLY A 39 -25.66 27.40 21.58
C GLY A 39 -24.37 26.77 21.04
N PRO A 40 -23.20 27.24 21.48
CA PRO A 40 -21.93 26.73 21.00
C PRO A 40 -21.92 25.21 21.12
N SER A 41 -21.88 24.54 19.97
CA SER A 41 -21.77 23.09 19.89
C SER A 41 -20.60 22.65 20.74
N ALA A 42 -20.85 21.75 21.70
CA ALA A 42 -19.81 21.20 22.56
C ALA A 42 -18.59 20.79 21.71
N PRO A 43 -17.36 21.02 22.19
CA PRO A 43 -16.17 20.64 21.45
C PRO A 43 -16.27 19.15 21.05
N PRO A 44 -15.87 18.79 19.82
CA PRO A 44 -15.96 17.42 19.34
C PRO A 44 -15.31 16.47 20.36
N GLN A 45 -16.08 15.52 20.89
CA GLN A 45 -15.52 14.52 21.80
C GLN A 45 -14.44 13.72 21.05
N ALA A 46 -13.34 13.41 21.75
CA ALA A 46 -12.28 12.59 21.19
C ALA A 46 -12.87 11.25 20.71
N PRO A 47 -12.43 10.72 19.55
CA PRO A 47 -12.87 9.42 19.07
C PRO A 47 -12.67 8.34 20.15
N PRO A 48 -13.59 7.38 20.28
CA PRO A 48 -13.40 6.27 21.20
C PRO A 48 -12.18 5.43 20.78
N PRO A 49 -11.53 4.72 21.72
CA PRO A 49 -10.45 3.82 21.39
C PRO A 49 -10.95 2.66 20.50
N PRO A 50 -10.07 2.05 19.69
CA PRO A 50 -10.41 0.85 18.94
C PRO A 50 -10.74 -0.33 19.87
N SER A 51 -11.55 -1.27 19.39
CA SER A 51 -11.82 -2.54 20.06
C SER A 51 -10.53 -3.35 20.29
N ARG A 52 -10.48 -4.14 21.38
CA ARG A 52 -9.33 -5.00 21.70
C ARG A 52 -9.03 -6.02 20.60
N GLU A 53 -10.08 -6.51 19.94
CA GLU A 53 -10.04 -7.47 18.84
C GLU A 53 -9.32 -6.87 17.63
N ALA A 54 -9.68 -5.66 17.22
CA ALA A 54 -9.01 -4.93 16.13
C ALA A 54 -7.53 -4.72 16.41
N VAL A 55 -7.17 -4.31 17.63
CA VAL A 55 -5.77 -4.15 18.05
C VAL A 55 -5.03 -5.50 18.01
N LYS A 56 -5.64 -6.57 18.53
CA LYS A 56 -5.04 -7.91 18.53
C LYS A 56 -4.78 -8.42 17.11
N VAL A 57 -5.78 -8.29 16.21
CA VAL A 57 -5.66 -8.69 14.81
C VAL A 57 -4.57 -7.89 14.10
N TRP A 58 -4.55 -6.56 14.27
CA TRP A 58 -3.54 -5.71 13.68
C TRP A 58 -2.12 -6.13 14.10
N LYS A 59 -1.90 -6.28 15.41
CA LYS A 59 -0.59 -6.70 15.97
C LYS A 59 -0.18 -8.07 15.44
N GLY A 60 -1.10 -9.04 15.45
CA GLY A 60 -0.84 -10.40 14.98
C GLY A 60 -0.42 -10.45 13.51
N ILE A 61 -1.04 -9.64 12.64
CA ILE A 61 -0.65 -9.55 11.23
C ILE A 61 0.70 -8.84 11.08
N PHE A 62 0.94 -7.77 11.85
CA PHE A 62 2.17 -6.99 11.78
C PHE A 62 3.40 -7.80 12.21
N ASP A 63 3.31 -8.51 13.33
CA ASP A 63 4.36 -9.39 13.84
C ASP A 63 4.50 -10.69 13.03
N GLY A 64 3.40 -11.19 12.47
CA GLY A 64 3.34 -12.49 11.81
C GLY A 64 4.10 -12.60 10.50
N GLY A 65 4.37 -11.49 9.81
CA GLY A 65 5.09 -11.50 8.53
C GLY A 65 5.60 -10.14 8.09
N PRO A 66 6.68 -10.11 7.27
CA PRO A 66 7.31 -8.89 6.85
C PRO A 66 6.44 -8.17 5.81
N TYR A 67 6.70 -6.88 5.64
CA TYR A 67 6.20 -6.14 4.49
C TYR A 67 7.04 -6.53 3.27
N THR A 68 6.48 -7.26 2.31
CA THR A 68 7.23 -7.73 1.14
C THR A 68 6.39 -7.84 -0.12
N ALA A 69 7.05 -7.79 -1.28
CA ALA A 69 6.45 -8.10 -2.57
C ALA A 69 6.86 -9.48 -3.12
N LEU A 70 7.75 -10.24 -2.46
CA LEU A 70 8.33 -11.48 -2.99
C LEU A 70 7.27 -12.49 -3.44
N LYS A 71 6.23 -12.77 -2.63
CA LYS A 71 5.14 -13.66 -3.06
C LYS A 71 4.30 -13.13 -4.22
N MET A 72 4.09 -11.83 -4.26
CA MET A 72 3.37 -11.21 -5.37
C MET A 72 4.19 -11.32 -6.66
N VAL A 73 5.51 -11.16 -6.58
CA VAL A 73 6.43 -11.40 -7.71
C VAL A 73 6.41 -12.86 -8.13
N GLN A 74 6.58 -13.80 -7.20
CA GLN A 74 6.53 -15.24 -7.48
C GLN A 74 5.24 -15.60 -8.23
N TYR A 75 4.12 -15.09 -7.73
CA TYR A 75 2.82 -15.30 -8.37
C TYR A 75 2.75 -14.73 -9.78
N ILE A 76 3.21 -13.49 -10.00
CA ILE A 76 3.24 -12.87 -11.34
C ILE A 76 4.12 -13.69 -12.30
N VAL A 77 5.30 -14.16 -11.84
CA VAL A 77 6.20 -15.00 -12.64
C VAL A 77 5.51 -16.31 -13.02
N GLN A 78 4.87 -16.99 -12.06
CA GLN A 78 4.11 -18.22 -12.33
C GLN A 78 2.95 -17.99 -13.31
N ALA A 79 2.18 -16.90 -13.12
CA ALA A 79 1.07 -16.55 -13.99
C ALA A 79 1.51 -16.16 -15.42
N SER A 80 2.74 -15.67 -15.57
CA SER A 80 3.34 -15.40 -16.88
C SER A 80 3.71 -16.68 -17.64
N GLY A 81 3.80 -17.83 -16.96
CA GLY A 81 4.28 -19.09 -17.53
C GLY A 81 5.79 -19.08 -17.78
N LYS A 82 6.54 -18.23 -17.07
CA LYS A 82 7.99 -18.09 -17.17
C LYS A 82 8.68 -18.65 -15.93
N THR A 83 9.95 -18.99 -16.09
CA THR A 83 10.78 -19.46 -14.97
C THR A 83 11.38 -18.29 -14.20
N THR A 84 11.81 -18.54 -12.95
CA THR A 84 12.56 -17.55 -12.16
C THR A 84 13.86 -17.13 -12.85
N ALA A 85 14.52 -18.05 -13.57
CA ALA A 85 15.68 -17.71 -14.41
C ALA A 85 15.30 -16.69 -15.50
N GLN A 86 14.21 -16.88 -16.23
CA GLN A 86 13.75 -15.90 -17.24
C GLN A 86 13.41 -14.55 -16.60
N PHE A 87 12.80 -14.58 -15.41
CA PHE A 87 12.51 -13.38 -14.64
C PHE A 87 13.76 -12.60 -14.23
N VAL A 88 14.79 -13.28 -13.73
CA VAL A 88 16.05 -12.65 -13.37
C VAL A 88 16.71 -12.00 -14.59
N ALA A 89 16.64 -12.63 -15.77
CA ALA A 89 17.20 -12.11 -17.01
C ALA A 89 16.52 -10.82 -17.49
N GLU A 90 15.20 -10.88 -17.59
CA GLU A 90 14.40 -9.83 -18.19
C GLU A 90 13.15 -9.60 -17.34
N PRO A 91 13.26 -8.99 -16.15
CA PRO A 91 12.17 -8.93 -15.18
C PRO A 91 10.95 -8.19 -15.74
N VAL A 92 11.17 -7.05 -16.40
CA VAL A 92 10.10 -6.26 -17.03
C VAL A 92 9.37 -7.06 -18.11
N LYS A 93 10.12 -7.70 -19.01
CA LYS A 93 9.55 -8.42 -20.15
C LYS A 93 8.81 -9.68 -19.71
N THR A 94 9.31 -10.33 -18.66
CA THR A 94 8.71 -11.53 -18.07
C THR A 94 7.36 -11.21 -17.44
N THR A 95 7.21 -10.06 -16.79
CA THR A 95 5.99 -9.75 -16.03
C THR A 95 5.00 -8.86 -16.78
N LYS A 96 5.38 -8.27 -17.91
CA LYS A 96 4.57 -7.27 -18.63
C LYS A 96 3.19 -7.80 -19.03
N GLY A 97 2.14 -7.11 -18.60
CA GLY A 97 0.75 -7.34 -19.01
C GLY A 97 0.12 -8.61 -18.44
N VAL A 98 0.76 -9.24 -17.46
CA VAL A 98 0.27 -10.47 -16.84
C VAL A 98 -0.93 -10.19 -15.96
N THR A 99 -0.93 -9.06 -15.24
CA THR A 99 -1.94 -8.75 -14.24
C THR A 99 -3.32 -8.46 -14.85
N ASP A 100 -3.38 -7.61 -15.87
CA ASP A 100 -4.64 -7.18 -16.49
C ASP A 100 -5.30 -8.29 -17.32
N GLN A 101 -4.52 -9.24 -17.88
CA GLN A 101 -5.04 -10.26 -18.80
C GLN A 101 -5.23 -11.65 -18.19
N LYS A 102 -4.42 -12.05 -17.20
CA LYS A 102 -4.40 -13.44 -16.68
C LYS A 102 -4.73 -13.58 -15.21
N ILE A 103 -4.57 -12.52 -14.43
CA ILE A 103 -4.73 -12.56 -12.97
C ILE A 103 -6.10 -12.02 -12.54
N ALA A 104 -6.63 -11.02 -13.25
CA ALA A 104 -7.90 -10.34 -12.92
C ALA A 104 -9.15 -11.25 -12.98
N THR A 105 -9.02 -12.48 -13.47
CA THR A 105 -10.14 -13.43 -13.62
C THR A 105 -10.25 -14.45 -12.50
N ARG A 106 -9.32 -14.48 -11.54
CA ARG A 106 -9.35 -15.44 -10.42
C ARG A 106 -10.23 -14.94 -9.28
N SER A 107 -10.98 -15.85 -8.68
CA SER A 107 -11.83 -15.57 -7.52
C SER A 107 -11.01 -15.25 -6.28
N ILE A 108 -11.61 -14.53 -5.31
CA ILE A 108 -10.97 -14.23 -4.02
C ILE A 108 -10.52 -15.50 -3.28
N ASN A 109 -11.25 -16.61 -3.44
CA ASN A 109 -10.89 -17.90 -2.84
C ASN A 109 -9.63 -18.50 -3.47
N GLU A 110 -9.43 -18.34 -4.78
CA GLU A 110 -8.22 -18.76 -5.49
C GLU A 110 -7.03 -17.84 -5.21
N MET A 111 -7.30 -16.58 -4.85
CA MET A 111 -6.29 -15.59 -4.51
C MET A 111 -5.96 -15.56 -3.01
N ALA A 112 -6.82 -16.11 -2.14
CA ALA A 112 -6.61 -16.14 -0.69
C ALA A 112 -5.22 -16.70 -0.29
N PRO A 113 -4.65 -17.71 -0.97
CA PRO A 113 -3.29 -18.18 -0.70
C PRO A 113 -2.15 -17.18 -1.00
N ILE A 114 -2.43 -16.01 -1.56
CA ILE A 114 -1.43 -14.97 -1.83
C ILE A 114 -1.65 -13.76 -0.92
N TRP A 115 -2.90 -13.51 -0.54
CA TRP A 115 -3.31 -12.29 0.13
C TRP A 115 -3.68 -12.48 1.60
N ALA A 116 -4.04 -13.69 2.03
CA ALA A 116 -4.53 -13.96 3.37
C ALA A 116 -3.52 -14.67 4.30
N TYR A 117 -2.27 -14.91 3.86
CA TYR A 117 -1.25 -15.56 4.69
C TYR A 117 -0.42 -14.57 5.53
N LYS A 118 0.88 -14.78 5.73
CA LYS A 118 1.68 -13.98 6.66
C LYS A 118 2.34 -12.77 5.99
N THR A 119 2.69 -12.86 4.71
CA THR A 119 3.50 -11.86 3.98
C THR A 119 2.67 -10.96 3.05
N GLY A 120 3.23 -9.81 2.63
CA GLY A 120 2.65 -8.96 1.59
C GLY A 120 2.78 -7.46 1.85
N ARG A 121 2.14 -6.66 0.98
CA ARG A 121 2.07 -5.19 1.08
C ARG A 121 0.85 -4.70 1.88
N CYS A 122 0.60 -3.38 1.90
CA CYS A 122 -0.53 -2.75 2.60
C CYS A 122 -1.90 -3.36 2.24
N THR A 123 -2.14 -3.67 0.96
CA THR A 123 -3.38 -4.35 0.53
C THR A 123 -3.55 -5.72 1.17
N SER A 124 -2.49 -6.54 1.17
CA SER A 124 -2.49 -7.87 1.80
C SER A 124 -2.75 -7.75 3.31
N PHE A 125 -2.16 -6.75 3.96
CA PHE A 125 -2.43 -6.45 5.36
C PHE A 125 -3.92 -6.10 5.62
N ALA A 126 -4.49 -5.20 4.82
CA ALA A 126 -5.88 -4.80 4.93
C ALA A 126 -6.84 -5.99 4.72
N VAL A 127 -6.62 -6.79 3.67
CA VAL A 127 -7.42 -7.98 3.36
C VAL A 127 -7.41 -8.98 4.52
N LYS A 128 -6.23 -9.28 5.11
CA LYS A 128 -6.13 -10.20 6.25
C LYS A 128 -6.92 -9.72 7.45
N ALA A 129 -6.80 -8.44 7.77
CA ALA A 129 -7.49 -7.87 8.91
C ALA A 129 -9.01 -7.91 8.70
N VAL A 130 -9.47 -7.56 7.49
CA VAL A 130 -10.88 -7.65 7.10
C VAL A 130 -11.40 -9.08 7.24
N TYR A 131 -10.64 -10.06 6.74
CA TYR A 131 -11.00 -11.47 6.82
C TYR A 131 -11.10 -11.96 8.27
N GLN A 132 -10.10 -11.67 9.10
CA GLN A 132 -10.07 -12.09 10.51
C GLN A 132 -11.13 -11.38 11.36
N LEU A 133 -11.29 -10.07 11.21
CA LEU A 133 -12.30 -9.31 11.95
C LEU A 133 -13.71 -9.62 11.47
N GLY A 134 -13.90 -9.95 10.21
CA GLY A 134 -15.18 -10.40 9.65
C GLY A 134 -15.72 -11.69 10.29
N GLN A 135 -14.88 -12.46 11.00
CA GLN A 135 -15.32 -13.66 11.74
C GLN A 135 -15.97 -13.35 13.09
N TYR A 136 -15.89 -12.11 13.57
CA TYR A 136 -16.43 -11.74 14.88
C TYR A 136 -17.92 -11.43 14.80
N MET A 137 -18.70 -12.13 15.63
CA MET A 137 -20.15 -12.04 15.69
C MET A 137 -20.59 -11.40 17.01
N GLY A 138 -21.57 -10.50 16.93
CA GLY A 138 -22.20 -9.88 18.08
C GLY A 138 -23.13 -10.85 18.82
N GLN A 139 -23.66 -10.41 19.96
CA GLN A 139 -24.60 -11.20 20.77
C GLN A 139 -25.86 -11.59 19.99
N ASP A 140 -26.26 -10.78 19.01
CA ASP A 140 -27.40 -11.00 18.13
C ASP A 140 -27.07 -11.87 16.89
N LYS A 141 -25.88 -12.51 16.88
CA LYS A 141 -25.36 -13.30 15.75
C LYS A 141 -25.26 -12.50 14.44
N LYS A 142 -25.06 -11.17 14.52
CA LYS A 142 -24.72 -10.36 13.35
C LYS A 142 -23.21 -10.06 13.31
N PRO A 143 -22.61 -9.89 12.12
CA PRO A 143 -21.22 -9.45 12.01
C PRO A 143 -21.01 -8.12 12.74
N ILE A 144 -19.96 -8.04 13.57
CA ILE A 144 -19.57 -6.80 14.26
C ILE A 144 -18.92 -5.81 13.29
N TYR A 145 -18.22 -6.34 12.29
CA TYR A 145 -17.43 -5.55 11.36
C TYR A 145 -17.92 -5.74 9.93
N ASN A 146 -18.04 -4.62 9.21
CA ASN A 146 -18.32 -4.58 7.78
C ASN A 146 -17.34 -3.60 7.09
N PHE A 147 -16.19 -4.12 6.70
CA PHE A 147 -15.13 -3.30 6.13
C PHE A 147 -15.37 -2.96 4.66
N ALA A 148 -15.00 -1.73 4.31
CA ALA A 148 -14.75 -1.27 2.96
C ALA A 148 -13.25 -0.95 2.81
N ILE A 149 -12.69 -1.21 1.63
CA ILE A 149 -11.29 -0.89 1.31
C ILE A 149 -11.25 0.41 0.53
N TYR A 150 -10.29 1.27 0.83
CA TYR A 150 -10.08 2.55 0.13
C TYR A 150 -8.66 2.64 -0.38
N ASP A 151 -8.49 3.18 -1.59
CA ASP A 151 -7.18 3.52 -2.15
C ASP A 151 -6.87 4.99 -1.88
N LEU A 152 -5.75 5.21 -1.21
CA LEU A 152 -5.18 6.50 -0.88
C LEU A 152 -3.87 6.69 -1.67
N GLU A 153 -4.00 6.85 -2.98
CA GLU A 153 -2.87 7.02 -3.92
C GLU A 153 -1.86 5.87 -3.85
N GLY A 154 -2.36 4.64 -4.00
CA GLY A 154 -1.52 3.44 -3.99
C GLY A 154 -1.27 2.83 -2.62
N HIS A 155 -1.67 3.51 -1.54
CA HIS A 155 -1.75 2.93 -0.19
C HIS A 155 -3.19 2.52 0.10
N ARG A 156 -3.44 1.24 0.42
CA ARG A 156 -4.80 0.74 0.67
C ARG A 156 -5.02 0.45 2.14
N ILE A 157 -6.14 0.95 2.64
CA ILE A 157 -6.58 0.82 4.02
C ILE A 157 -7.98 0.22 4.08
N ALA A 158 -8.33 -0.39 5.21
CA ALA A 158 -9.68 -0.89 5.44
C ALA A 158 -10.36 -0.06 6.54
N ARG A 159 -11.62 0.34 6.30
CA ARG A 159 -12.46 1.02 7.29
C ARG A 159 -13.77 0.27 7.47
N CYS A 160 -14.11 -0.05 8.71
CA CYS A 160 -15.38 -0.61 9.09
C CYS A 160 -16.46 0.46 9.00
N LEU A 161 -17.55 0.19 8.28
CA LEU A 161 -18.63 1.15 8.09
C LEU A 161 -19.50 1.30 9.34
N GLN A 162 -19.60 0.26 10.18
CA GLN A 162 -20.37 0.25 11.42
C GLN A 162 -19.59 0.83 12.60
N THR A 163 -18.39 0.32 12.87
CA THR A 163 -17.62 0.70 14.07
C THR A 163 -16.68 1.89 13.83
N ALA A 164 -16.59 2.37 12.59
CA ALA A 164 -15.61 3.36 12.15
C ALA A 164 -14.14 2.97 12.41
N THR A 165 -13.88 1.69 12.74
CA THR A 165 -12.54 1.14 12.97
C THR A 165 -11.75 1.12 11.67
N VAL A 166 -10.48 1.47 11.76
CA VAL A 166 -9.54 1.58 10.65
C VAL A 166 -8.40 0.62 10.88
N ILE A 167 -8.05 -0.10 9.83
CA ILE A 167 -6.84 -0.90 9.74
C ILE A 167 -5.94 -0.30 8.67
N ASP A 168 -4.75 0.12 9.09
CA ASP A 168 -3.69 0.63 8.23
C ASP A 168 -2.35 -0.02 8.60
N SER A 169 -1.66 -0.64 7.64
CA SER A 169 -0.34 -1.25 7.85
C SER A 169 0.76 -0.24 8.17
N SER A 170 0.54 1.03 7.89
CA SER A 170 1.48 2.14 8.10
C SER A 170 1.14 2.96 9.35
N SER A 171 0.13 2.53 10.12
CA SER A 171 -0.31 3.24 11.32
C SER A 171 0.81 3.34 12.35
N THR A 172 1.04 4.56 12.85
CA THR A 172 1.96 4.86 13.94
C THR A 172 1.26 4.90 15.30
N ILE A 173 -0.07 4.78 15.34
CA ILE A 173 -0.85 4.83 16.57
C ILE A 173 -0.58 3.57 17.42
N PRO A 174 -0.45 3.68 18.75
CA PRO A 174 -0.34 2.51 19.63
C PRO A 174 -1.45 1.49 19.39
N GLY A 175 -1.08 0.27 19.00
CA GLY A 175 -2.01 -0.81 18.65
C GLY A 175 -2.42 -0.85 17.18
N GLY A 176 -2.04 0.15 16.39
CA GLY A 176 -2.11 0.23 14.93
C GLY A 176 -3.52 0.32 14.31
N ALA A 177 -4.54 -0.18 15.00
CA ALA A 177 -5.94 0.11 14.70
C ALA A 177 -6.39 1.40 15.40
N PHE A 178 -7.33 2.13 14.82
CA PHE A 178 -7.94 3.33 15.43
C PHE A 178 -9.38 3.53 14.95
N VAL A 179 -10.12 4.45 15.55
CA VAL A 179 -11.48 4.80 15.12
C VAL A 179 -11.45 6.16 14.45
N LEU A 180 -11.97 6.25 13.22
CA LEU A 180 -12.14 7.50 12.49
C LEU A 180 -13.62 7.81 12.28
N PRO A 181 -14.23 8.62 13.18
CA PRO A 181 -15.61 9.03 13.03
C PRO A 181 -15.80 9.90 11.78
N GLU A 182 -17.03 9.92 11.27
CA GLU A 182 -17.34 10.67 10.07
C GLU A 182 -17.13 12.18 10.26
N GLY A 183 -16.49 12.82 9.30
CA GLY A 183 -16.22 14.26 9.32
C GLY A 183 -14.92 14.66 10.03
N TYR A 184 -14.31 13.75 10.80
CA TYR A 184 -13.08 14.01 11.57
C TYR A 184 -11.84 13.82 10.71
N TRP A 185 -10.83 14.64 10.97
CA TRP A 185 -9.47 14.46 10.46
C TRP A 185 -8.64 13.72 11.50
N GLN A 186 -8.08 12.58 11.12
CA GLN A 186 -7.02 11.92 11.88
C GLN A 186 -5.67 12.33 11.27
N LYS A 187 -4.83 13.01 12.05
CA LYS A 187 -3.43 13.21 11.70
C LYS A 187 -2.63 11.97 12.14
N PHE A 188 -1.78 11.46 11.28
CA PHE A 188 -0.88 10.36 11.63
C PHE A 188 0.38 10.95 12.26
N GLU A 189 0.65 10.60 13.52
CA GLU A 189 1.80 11.11 14.28
C GLU A 189 3.11 10.83 13.53
N GLU A 190 4.04 11.79 13.64
CA GLU A 190 5.35 11.79 12.94
C GLU A 190 5.27 11.85 11.41
N THR A 191 4.07 12.08 10.87
CA THR A 191 3.88 12.30 9.45
C THR A 191 3.14 13.61 9.17
N ALA A 192 3.35 14.08 7.95
CA ALA A 192 2.55 15.11 7.33
C ALA A 192 1.13 14.64 6.95
N ALA A 193 0.82 13.35 7.09
CA ALA A 193 -0.40 12.78 6.56
C ALA A 193 -1.60 13.01 7.50
N SER A 194 -2.73 13.37 6.89
CA SER A 194 -4.04 13.46 7.56
C SER A 194 -5.08 12.75 6.73
N TRP A 195 -6.06 12.14 7.40
CA TRP A 195 -7.12 11.40 6.73
C TRP A 195 -8.50 11.72 7.29
N LYS A 196 -9.47 11.85 6.40
CA LYS A 196 -10.87 12.10 6.71
C LYS A 196 -11.76 11.19 5.91
N PHE A 197 -12.80 10.70 6.57
CA PHE A 197 -13.90 10.01 5.92
C PHE A 197 -15.16 10.86 6.00
N LYS A 198 -15.85 11.05 4.88
CA LYS A 198 -17.14 11.77 4.83
C LYS A 198 -17.99 11.26 3.67
N SER A 199 -19.25 10.92 3.95
CA SER A 199 -20.25 10.57 2.93
C SER A 199 -19.79 9.49 1.95
N SER A 200 -19.20 8.41 2.48
CA SER A 200 -18.61 7.30 1.70
C SER A 200 -17.33 7.62 0.93
N GLU A 201 -16.85 8.85 0.97
CA GLU A 201 -15.59 9.27 0.39
C GLU A 201 -14.47 9.27 1.43
N SER A 202 -13.27 8.93 0.97
CA SER A 202 -12.05 8.88 1.78
C SER A 202 -11.07 9.92 1.23
N SER A 203 -10.77 10.93 2.03
CA SER A 203 -9.90 12.07 1.67
C SER A 203 -8.60 12.02 2.47
N PHE A 204 -7.47 11.94 1.79
CA PHE A 204 -6.14 11.90 2.38
C PHE A 204 -5.33 13.13 1.95
N GLU A 205 -4.73 13.78 2.92
CA GLU A 205 -3.87 14.94 2.75
C GLU A 205 -2.47 14.60 3.25
N ARG A 206 -1.45 15.19 2.62
CA ARG A 206 -0.08 15.11 3.11
C ARG A 206 0.48 16.53 3.11
N ASP A 207 0.75 17.08 4.28
CA ASP A 207 1.46 18.35 4.47
C ASP A 207 2.76 18.30 3.62
N GLY A 208 2.92 19.24 2.68
CA GLY A 208 4.05 19.24 1.74
C GLY A 208 3.78 18.59 0.38
N ASN A 209 2.54 18.22 0.06
CA ASN A 209 2.15 18.02 -1.34
C ASN A 209 2.30 19.37 -2.08
N VAL A 210 3.34 19.50 -2.90
CA VAL A 210 3.67 20.73 -3.67
C VAL A 210 2.48 21.19 -4.54
N SER A 211 1.56 20.27 -4.85
CA SER A 211 0.35 20.54 -5.63
C SER A 211 -0.87 20.98 -4.82
N GLY A 212 -0.85 20.91 -3.49
CA GLY A 212 -2.01 21.15 -2.63
C GLY A 212 -3.20 20.19 -2.86
N LYS A 213 -3.01 19.11 -3.62
CA LYS A 213 -4.09 18.18 -3.98
C LYS A 213 -4.36 17.20 -2.84
N VAL A 214 -5.61 17.17 -2.40
CA VAL A 214 -6.16 16.13 -1.54
C VAL A 214 -6.35 14.87 -2.39
N ALA A 215 -5.68 13.78 -2.03
CA ALA A 215 -5.93 12.48 -2.60
C ALA A 215 -7.35 12.05 -2.20
N ARG A 216 -8.23 11.84 -3.17
CA ARG A 216 -9.60 11.38 -2.92
C ARG A 216 -9.80 10.00 -3.49
N SER A 217 -10.20 9.07 -2.62
CA SER A 217 -10.83 7.83 -3.05
C SER A 217 -12.30 8.14 -3.31
N SER A 218 -12.71 8.10 -4.59
CA SER A 218 -14.08 8.39 -5.02
C SER A 218 -15.10 7.31 -4.60
N GLY A 219 -14.65 6.21 -4.01
CA GLY A 219 -15.52 5.16 -3.48
C GLY A 219 -14.75 4.00 -2.86
N ALA A 220 -15.49 3.10 -2.22
CA ALA A 220 -14.95 1.84 -1.73
C ALA A 220 -14.55 0.93 -2.90
N LEU A 221 -13.42 0.26 -2.76
CA LEU A 221 -12.98 -0.80 -3.66
C LEU A 221 -13.55 -2.14 -3.22
N SER A 222 -13.85 -3.01 -4.19
CA SER A 222 -13.97 -4.44 -3.90
C SER A 222 -12.59 -5.00 -3.49
N HIS A 223 -12.59 -6.17 -2.84
CA HIS A 223 -11.35 -6.85 -2.46
C HIS A 223 -10.52 -7.19 -3.70
N GLU A 224 -11.17 -7.68 -4.75
CA GLU A 224 -10.55 -8.05 -6.02
C GLU A 224 -9.93 -6.82 -6.70
N ALA A 225 -10.65 -5.70 -6.76
CA ALA A 225 -10.13 -4.46 -7.33
C ALA A 225 -8.88 -3.98 -6.57
N ALA A 226 -8.92 -4.01 -5.24
CA ALA A 226 -7.77 -3.62 -4.42
C ALA A 226 -6.54 -4.54 -4.65
N MET A 227 -6.76 -5.85 -4.76
CA MET A 227 -5.72 -6.84 -5.03
C MET A 227 -5.10 -6.64 -6.42
N ILE A 228 -5.92 -6.49 -7.47
CA ILE A 228 -5.46 -6.25 -8.85
C ILE A 228 -4.63 -4.97 -8.91
N MET A 229 -5.12 -3.88 -8.32
CA MET A 229 -4.36 -2.62 -8.27
C MET A 229 -3.02 -2.77 -7.53
N CYS A 230 -2.98 -3.59 -6.48
CA CYS A 230 -1.73 -3.89 -5.78
C CYS A 230 -0.73 -4.63 -6.66
N LEU A 231 -1.18 -5.65 -7.41
CA LEU A 231 -0.33 -6.39 -8.34
C LEU A 231 0.16 -5.52 -9.49
N ASN A 232 -0.69 -4.64 -10.05
CA ASN A 232 -0.28 -3.68 -11.07
C ASN A 232 0.83 -2.75 -10.54
N GLY A 233 0.71 -2.34 -9.27
CA GLY A 233 1.76 -1.58 -8.59
C GLY A 233 3.04 -2.40 -8.35
N VAL A 234 2.93 -3.70 -8.05
CA VAL A 234 4.08 -4.61 -7.94
C VAL A 234 4.76 -4.76 -9.30
N GLU A 235 4.03 -5.17 -10.34
CA GLU A 235 4.53 -5.33 -11.72
C GLU A 235 5.29 -4.09 -12.19
N SER A 236 4.70 -2.90 -11.98
CA SER A 236 5.32 -1.61 -12.36
C SER A 236 6.61 -1.31 -11.59
N SER A 237 6.72 -1.80 -10.35
CA SER A 237 7.85 -1.55 -9.44
C SER A 237 8.95 -2.62 -9.47
N ILE A 238 8.66 -3.84 -9.95
CA ILE A 238 9.56 -4.99 -9.98
C ILE A 238 10.91 -4.66 -10.61
N LYS A 239 10.88 -3.81 -11.66
CA LYS A 239 12.09 -3.39 -12.34
C LYS A 239 13.04 -2.63 -11.42
N TYR A 240 12.52 -1.87 -10.46
CA TYR A 240 13.31 -1.02 -9.58
C TYR A 240 13.71 -1.74 -8.30
N SER A 241 12.77 -2.39 -7.62
CA SER A 241 13.03 -2.99 -6.31
C SER A 241 11.94 -3.96 -5.89
N ILE A 242 12.35 -5.02 -5.19
CA ILE A 242 11.45 -5.96 -4.52
C ILE A 242 11.86 -5.97 -3.03
N PRO A 243 11.23 -5.12 -2.20
CA PRO A 243 11.62 -4.96 -0.80
C PRO A 243 11.03 -6.06 0.09
N THR A 244 11.74 -6.38 1.16
CA THR A 244 11.30 -7.16 2.32
C THR A 244 11.73 -6.42 3.59
N LEU A 245 10.78 -5.75 4.22
CA LEU A 245 10.98 -4.97 5.44
C LEU A 245 10.50 -5.77 6.64
N PHE A 246 11.43 -6.07 7.54
CA PHE A 246 11.13 -6.72 8.81
C PHE A 246 10.56 -5.72 9.80
N ARG A 247 9.63 -6.18 10.62
CA ARG A 247 8.84 -5.29 11.48
C ARG A 247 8.33 -6.02 12.72
N SER A 248 8.07 -5.29 13.78
CA SER A 248 7.40 -5.84 14.97
C SER A 248 6.65 -4.76 15.74
N VAL A 249 5.85 -5.17 16.70
CA VAL A 249 5.19 -4.28 17.64
C VAL A 249 5.97 -4.27 18.95
N THR A 250 6.26 -3.07 19.46
CA THR A 250 6.91 -2.89 20.76
C THR A 250 5.95 -3.25 21.93
N PRO A 251 6.46 -3.41 23.16
CA PRO A 251 5.60 -3.67 24.32
C PRO A 251 4.51 -2.61 24.56
N ASN A 252 4.78 -1.33 24.26
CA ASN A 252 3.79 -0.25 24.33
C ASN A 252 2.84 -0.18 23.12
N GLY A 253 2.94 -1.12 22.17
CA GLY A 253 2.04 -1.22 21.03
C GLY A 253 2.43 -0.40 19.81
N MET A 254 3.63 0.20 19.79
CA MET A 254 4.11 1.00 18.66
C MET A 254 4.64 0.10 17.54
N ALA A 255 4.42 0.51 16.29
CA ALA A 255 5.03 -0.11 15.14
C ALA A 255 6.54 0.16 15.13
N GLN A 256 7.34 -0.90 14.99
CA GLN A 256 8.79 -0.82 14.82
C GLN A 256 9.21 -1.47 13.51
N TYR A 257 10.05 -0.78 12.76
CA TYR A 257 10.64 -1.25 11.51
C TYR A 257 12.12 -1.51 11.74
N HIS A 258 12.58 -2.70 11.35
CA HIS A 258 13.96 -3.15 11.61
C HIS A 258 14.78 -3.04 10.32
N GLY A 259 15.39 -4.13 9.85
CA GLY A 259 16.15 -4.20 8.62
C GLY A 259 15.29 -4.36 7.37
N LEU A 260 15.87 -3.98 6.23
CA LEU A 260 15.29 -4.12 4.90
C LEU A 260 16.23 -4.88 3.97
N ILE A 261 15.74 -5.97 3.37
CA ILE A 261 16.37 -6.64 2.23
C ILE A 261 15.68 -6.17 0.96
N THR A 262 16.42 -5.71 -0.04
CA THR A 262 15.85 -5.28 -1.32
C THR A 262 16.56 -5.92 -2.49
N TRP A 263 15.83 -6.75 -3.24
CA TRP A 263 16.28 -7.21 -4.55
C TRP A 263 16.15 -6.08 -5.57
N ILE A 264 17.21 -5.87 -6.36
CA ILE A 264 17.25 -4.84 -7.40
C ILE A 264 17.70 -5.50 -8.70
N PRO A 265 16.80 -6.24 -9.39
CA PRO A 265 17.18 -7.07 -10.53
C PRO A 265 17.87 -6.30 -11.66
N HIS A 266 17.39 -5.11 -12.02
CA HIS A 266 18.00 -4.29 -13.08
C HIS A 266 19.44 -3.83 -12.77
N ARG A 267 19.85 -3.83 -11.49
CA ARG A 267 21.22 -3.53 -11.08
C ARG A 267 22.02 -4.78 -10.77
N GLY A 268 21.41 -5.97 -10.87
CA GLY A 268 22.02 -7.22 -10.44
C GLY A 268 22.59 -7.09 -9.03
N CYS A 269 21.77 -6.69 -8.05
CA CYS A 269 22.21 -6.58 -6.67
C CYS A 269 21.09 -6.80 -5.65
N ILE A 270 21.50 -7.09 -4.41
CA ILE A 270 20.66 -7.11 -3.22
C ILE A 270 21.23 -6.08 -2.24
N ASP A 271 20.39 -5.13 -1.82
CA ASP A 271 20.72 -4.21 -0.75
C ASP A 271 20.26 -4.78 0.60
N LEU A 272 21.13 -4.78 1.60
CA LEU A 272 20.84 -5.12 2.99
C LEU A 272 21.00 -3.85 3.83
N VAL A 273 19.89 -3.27 4.29
CA VAL A 273 19.82 -2.00 5.03
C VAL A 273 19.55 -2.30 6.50
N PRO A 274 20.56 -2.25 7.39
CA PRO A 274 20.41 -2.67 8.79
C PRO A 274 19.50 -1.78 9.62
N ASP A 275 19.50 -0.47 9.33
CA ASP A 275 18.74 0.54 10.05
C ASP A 275 18.00 1.44 9.06
N MET A 276 16.67 1.48 9.19
CA MET A 276 15.79 2.26 8.33
C MET A 276 15.90 3.78 8.53
N LYS A 277 16.50 4.24 9.63
CA LYS A 277 16.87 5.65 9.84
C LYS A 277 18.08 6.04 8.97
N TYR A 278 19.03 5.12 8.78
CA TYR A 278 20.27 5.34 8.04
C TYR A 278 20.34 4.54 6.76
N ARG A 279 19.34 4.68 5.88
CA ARG A 279 19.20 3.86 4.66
C ARG A 279 20.40 3.89 3.70
N LYS A 280 21.28 4.89 3.81
CA LYS A 280 22.52 4.98 3.02
C LYS A 280 23.59 4.01 3.49
N ARG A 281 23.57 3.59 4.76
CA ARG A 281 24.48 2.60 5.35
C ARG A 281 23.93 1.21 5.03
N LYS A 282 24.55 0.53 4.07
CA LYS A 282 24.06 -0.76 3.59
C LYS A 282 25.18 -1.67 3.14
N PHE A 283 24.92 -2.97 3.26
CA PHE A 283 25.70 -4.00 2.59
C PHE A 283 25.07 -4.27 1.22
N VAL A 284 25.90 -4.50 0.22
CA VAL A 284 25.44 -4.74 -1.15
C VAL A 284 26.05 -6.03 -1.66
N ILE A 285 25.20 -7.03 -1.88
CA ILE A 285 25.55 -8.22 -2.65
C ILE A 285 25.41 -7.84 -4.11
N GLN A 286 26.52 -7.75 -4.83
CA GLN A 286 26.58 -7.22 -6.19
C GLN A 286 27.20 -8.24 -7.13
N TRP A 287 26.53 -8.46 -8.26
CA TRP A 287 27.10 -9.21 -9.38
C TRP A 287 27.91 -8.29 -10.27
N ALA A 288 28.96 -8.84 -10.89
CA ALA A 288 29.80 -8.10 -11.80
C ALA A 288 28.97 -7.62 -13.01
N LYS A 289 29.03 -6.31 -13.28
CA LYS A 289 28.31 -5.73 -14.42
C LYS A 289 29.20 -5.76 -15.66
N PRO A 290 28.65 -6.14 -16.82
CA PRO A 290 29.32 -5.87 -18.09
C PRO A 290 29.50 -4.36 -18.28
N ASP A 291 30.66 -3.95 -18.80
CA ASP A 291 30.91 -2.57 -19.24
C ASP A 291 30.06 -2.24 -20.49
N HIS A 292 30.16 -1.00 -20.98
CA HIS A 292 29.45 -0.55 -22.19
C HIS A 292 29.83 -1.34 -23.47
N LYS A 293 30.89 -2.16 -23.41
CA LYS A 293 31.34 -3.07 -24.48
C LYS A 293 30.97 -4.54 -24.19
N GLY A 294 30.18 -4.79 -23.15
CA GLY A 294 29.78 -6.12 -22.72
C GLY A 294 30.87 -6.94 -22.02
N ARG A 295 32.00 -6.32 -21.63
CA ARG A 295 33.10 -7.01 -20.95
C ARG A 295 32.89 -6.98 -19.44
N VAL A 296 33.05 -8.11 -18.79
CA VAL A 296 33.01 -8.22 -17.33
C VAL A 296 34.45 -8.11 -16.81
N ASP A 297 34.69 -7.26 -15.81
CA ASP A 297 35.97 -7.25 -15.11
C ASP A 297 36.07 -8.51 -14.23
N GLU A 298 36.93 -9.45 -14.61
CA GLU A 298 37.13 -10.72 -13.92
C GLU A 298 37.57 -10.52 -12.46
N ASN A 299 38.24 -9.41 -12.14
CA ASN A 299 38.60 -9.10 -10.74
C ASN A 299 37.38 -8.78 -9.88
N ASN A 300 36.28 -8.34 -10.51
CA ASN A 300 35.02 -8.03 -9.85
C ASN A 300 34.03 -9.20 -9.87
N ARG A 301 34.38 -10.31 -10.52
CA ARG A 301 33.60 -11.55 -10.47
C ARG A 301 33.86 -12.27 -9.16
N GLY A 302 32.79 -12.69 -8.48
CA GLY A 302 32.91 -13.51 -7.27
C GLY A 302 33.37 -14.93 -7.58
N SER A 303 33.66 -15.66 -6.51
CA SER A 303 33.91 -17.10 -6.47
C SER A 303 32.77 -17.83 -5.74
N GLU A 304 32.80 -19.17 -5.73
CA GLU A 304 31.89 -19.97 -4.89
C GLU A 304 32.01 -19.63 -3.40
N ASN A 305 33.22 -19.30 -2.94
CA ASN A 305 33.45 -18.85 -1.57
C ASN A 305 32.78 -17.49 -1.30
N ASP A 306 32.81 -16.57 -2.27
CA ASP A 306 32.10 -15.29 -2.15
C ASP A 306 30.57 -15.50 -2.12
N LEU A 307 30.04 -16.48 -2.86
CA LEU A 307 28.63 -16.86 -2.77
C LEU A 307 28.27 -17.36 -1.37
N ALA A 308 29.08 -18.23 -0.79
CA ALA A 308 28.87 -18.72 0.58
C ALA A 308 28.86 -17.56 1.60
N ILE A 309 29.77 -16.60 1.45
CA ILE A 309 29.80 -15.37 2.27
C ILE A 309 28.52 -14.55 2.06
N CYS A 310 28.05 -14.38 0.83
CA CYS A 310 26.82 -13.63 0.54
C CYS A 310 25.57 -14.30 1.15
N ILE A 311 25.47 -15.63 1.09
CA ILE A 311 24.37 -16.40 1.70
C ILE A 311 24.40 -16.21 3.21
N ALA A 312 25.58 -16.41 3.84
CA ALA A 312 25.75 -16.19 5.27
C ALA A 312 25.39 -14.75 5.68
N ALA A 313 25.75 -13.75 4.88
CA ALA A 313 25.41 -12.36 5.13
C ALA A 313 23.90 -12.09 5.12
N ILE A 314 23.12 -12.75 4.24
CA ILE A 314 21.65 -12.65 4.26
C ILE A 314 21.10 -13.27 5.54
N GLU A 315 21.54 -14.49 5.89
CA GLU A 315 21.07 -15.18 7.09
C GLU A 315 21.37 -14.41 8.37
N ASP A 316 22.61 -13.92 8.50
CA ASP A 316 23.04 -13.14 9.66
C ASP A 316 22.32 -11.80 9.70
N PHE A 317 22.08 -11.17 8.55
CA PHE A 317 21.26 -9.97 8.48
C PHE A 317 19.85 -10.21 9.03
N VAL A 318 19.20 -11.30 8.65
CA VAL A 318 17.86 -11.64 9.17
C VAL A 318 17.88 -11.89 10.68
N LYS A 319 18.91 -12.58 11.19
CA LYS A 319 19.05 -12.87 12.63
C LYS A 319 19.32 -11.61 13.45
N VAL A 320 20.21 -10.74 12.97
CA VAL A 320 20.71 -9.57 13.72
C VAL A 320 19.82 -8.34 13.51
N HIS A 321 19.36 -8.12 12.28
CA HIS A 321 18.63 -6.92 11.88
C HIS A 321 17.16 -7.17 11.53
N GLY A 322 16.68 -8.42 11.52
CA GLY A 322 15.25 -8.71 11.31
C GLY A 322 14.36 -8.43 12.52
N GLY A 323 14.94 -8.05 13.67
CA GLY A 323 14.21 -7.88 14.93
C GLY A 323 13.79 -9.21 15.55
N PRO A 324 12.94 -9.19 16.60
CA PRO A 324 12.61 -10.39 17.38
C PRO A 324 11.90 -11.49 16.58
N TYR A 325 11.24 -11.13 15.48
CA TYR A 325 10.53 -12.06 14.61
C TYR A 325 11.23 -12.30 13.27
N GLY A 326 12.43 -11.75 13.06
CA GLY A 326 13.14 -11.77 11.77
C GLY A 326 13.19 -13.15 11.10
N PRO A 327 13.74 -14.19 11.75
CA PRO A 327 13.79 -15.54 11.18
C PRO A 327 12.42 -16.12 10.84
N ALA A 328 11.42 -15.96 11.71
CA ALA A 328 10.06 -16.45 11.49
C ALA A 328 9.36 -15.69 10.34
N GLN A 329 9.61 -14.38 10.22
CA GLN A 329 9.13 -13.55 9.13
C GLN A 329 9.81 -13.90 7.81
N TRP A 330 11.09 -14.25 7.81
CA TRP A 330 11.80 -14.65 6.60
C TRP A 330 11.35 -16.01 6.06
N ALA A 331 11.05 -16.95 6.95
CA ALA A 331 10.45 -18.23 6.58
C ALA A 331 8.95 -18.13 6.24
N ALA A 332 8.31 -16.97 6.50
CA ALA A 332 6.88 -16.82 6.33
C ALA A 332 6.47 -16.99 4.86
N ASP A 333 5.47 -17.84 4.67
CA ASP A 333 4.93 -18.24 3.37
C ASP A 333 5.98 -18.82 2.41
N ASP A 334 7.20 -19.16 2.82
CA ASP A 334 8.31 -19.53 1.93
C ASP A 334 8.81 -18.36 1.04
N ILE A 335 8.87 -17.13 1.58
CA ILE A 335 9.53 -16.01 0.87
C ILE A 335 11.05 -16.18 0.80
N ASN A 336 11.66 -16.82 1.81
CA ASN A 336 13.07 -17.20 1.80
C ASN A 336 13.38 -18.15 0.65
N ALA A 337 12.59 -19.23 0.48
CA ALA A 337 12.80 -20.20 -0.59
C ALA A 337 12.74 -19.56 -1.98
N PHE A 338 11.78 -18.63 -2.20
CA PHE A 338 11.73 -17.89 -3.48
C PHE A 338 12.91 -16.92 -3.65
N SER A 339 13.37 -16.29 -2.56
CA SER A 339 14.60 -15.48 -2.58
C SER A 339 15.83 -16.33 -2.94
N ASP A 340 15.93 -17.55 -2.41
CA ASP A 340 17.03 -18.48 -2.70
C ASP A 340 16.97 -18.96 -4.16
N GLU A 341 15.75 -19.20 -4.69
CA GLU A 341 15.53 -19.51 -6.11
C GLU A 341 16.00 -18.35 -7.01
N MET A 342 15.67 -17.11 -6.65
CA MET A 342 16.16 -15.92 -7.35
C MET A 342 17.68 -15.80 -7.29
N LEU A 343 18.30 -16.11 -6.14
CA LEU A 343 19.75 -16.10 -5.96
C LEU A 343 20.43 -17.15 -6.83
N ALA A 344 19.93 -18.39 -6.83
CA ALA A 344 20.45 -19.46 -7.66
C ALA A 344 20.34 -19.12 -9.16
N ALA A 345 19.19 -18.57 -9.58
CA ALA A 345 18.98 -18.10 -10.95
C ALA A 345 19.95 -16.96 -11.33
N ALA A 346 20.17 -16.01 -10.43
CA ALA A 346 21.13 -14.92 -10.62
C ALA A 346 22.57 -15.44 -10.71
N VAL A 347 22.95 -16.42 -9.90
CA VAL A 347 24.27 -17.08 -9.97
C VAL A 347 24.47 -17.77 -11.32
N GLY A 348 23.47 -18.54 -11.78
CA GLY A 348 23.54 -19.22 -13.06
C GLY A 348 23.65 -18.26 -14.25
N MET A 349 23.17 -17.03 -14.11
CA MET A 349 23.14 -16.05 -15.20
C MET A 349 24.27 -15.03 -15.17
N TRP A 350 24.61 -14.52 -14.00
CA TRP A 350 25.53 -13.40 -13.80
C TRP A 350 26.83 -13.85 -13.13
N GLY A 351 26.98 -15.13 -12.84
CA GLY A 351 28.11 -15.67 -12.07
C GLY A 351 27.97 -15.40 -10.57
N PHE A 352 29.06 -15.56 -9.83
CA PHE A 352 29.03 -15.39 -8.38
C PHE A 352 29.08 -13.90 -7.97
N PRO A 353 28.28 -13.49 -6.97
CA PRO A 353 28.31 -12.13 -6.45
C PRO A 353 29.48 -11.90 -5.49
N LYS A 354 29.73 -10.63 -5.15
CA LYS A 354 30.56 -10.21 -4.03
C LYS A 354 29.76 -9.39 -3.02
N LEU A 355 30.09 -9.53 -1.75
CA LEU A 355 29.58 -8.66 -0.69
C LEU A 355 30.45 -7.40 -0.60
N ASN A 356 29.82 -6.24 -0.75
CA ASN A 356 30.48 -4.94 -0.64
C ASN A 356 29.92 -4.16 0.54
N ASN A 357 30.80 -3.54 1.32
CA ASN A 357 30.43 -2.67 2.44
C ASN A 357 30.40 -1.22 1.97
N PHE A 358 29.21 -0.70 1.67
CA PHE A 358 29.03 0.74 1.44
C PHE A 358 28.67 1.40 2.76
N LEU A 359 29.67 1.52 3.63
CA LEU A 359 29.64 2.47 4.71
C LEU A 359 30.10 3.81 4.12
N HIS A 360 29.18 4.60 3.57
CA HIS A 360 29.50 6.02 3.41
C HIS A 360 29.71 6.57 4.82
N ALA A 361 30.97 6.89 5.15
CA ALA A 361 31.27 7.78 6.26
C ALA A 361 30.50 9.08 6.00
N GLU A 362 29.62 9.44 6.94
CA GLU A 362 28.96 10.74 6.96
C GLU A 362 29.94 11.82 7.38
#